data_AF-A0A841BJU1-F1
#
_entry.id   AF-A0A841BJU1-F1
#
_cell.length_a   1.000
_cell.length_b   1.000
_cell.length_c   1.000
_cell.angle_alpha   90.00
_cell.angle_beta   90.00
_cell.angle_gamma   90.00
#
_symmetry.space_group_name_H-M   'P 1'
#
loop_
_entity.id
_entity.type
_entity.pdbx_description
1 polymer ?
#
loop_
_entity_poly.entity_id
_entity_poly.type
_entity_poly.pdbx_seq_one_letter_code
_entity_poly.pdbx_strand_id
1 'polypeptide(L)'
;MVTQVVALYASNDLAGRAFGILTNGIKACTHAVRKDANGTNSQWSYEVDSATSDVLAWKAIQDGGDGWTCYRHAQVKGVAVLQAVVCEAGDATSATAKIAARFADKVKG
;
A
#
# COMPACT_ATOMS: atom_id res chain seq x y z
N MET A 1 -8.20 -2.40 -10.88
CA MET A 1 -6.81 -1.99 -11.23
C MET A 1 -5.84 -2.73 -10.34
N VAL A 2 -4.66 -3.12 -10.84
CA VAL A 2 -3.60 -3.72 -10.02
C VAL A 2 -2.29 -2.97 -10.25
N THR A 3 -1.51 -2.78 -9.19
CA THR A 3 -0.15 -2.20 -9.27
C THR A 3 0.79 -2.96 -8.34
N GLN A 4 2.02 -3.16 -8.80
CA GLN A 4 3.11 -3.75 -8.02
C GLN A 4 4.34 -2.85 -8.14
N VAL A 5 4.97 -2.53 -7.02
CA VAL A 5 6.13 -1.63 -6.96
C VAL A 5 7.21 -2.25 -6.09
N VAL A 6 8.44 -2.28 -6.60
CA VAL A 6 9.63 -2.60 -5.81
C VAL A 6 10.53 -1.37 -5.71
N ALA A 7 10.88 -1.01 -4.48
CA ALA A 7 11.90 -0.01 -4.18
C ALA A 7 13.12 -0.73 -3.58
N LEU A 8 14.28 -0.56 -4.22
CA LEU A 8 15.56 -1.10 -3.73
C LEU A 8 16.33 0.01 -3.02
N TYR A 9 16.89 -0.32 -1.87
CA TYR A 9 17.68 0.58 -1.04
C TYR A 9 19.13 0.07 -0.98
N ALA A 10 20.05 0.96 -0.60
CA ALA A 10 21.46 0.59 -0.51
C ALA A 10 21.77 -0.38 0.65
N SER A 11 20.88 -0.47 1.65
CA SER A 11 21.03 -1.37 2.80
C SER A 11 19.68 -1.75 3.40
N ASN A 12 19.67 -2.82 4.20
CA ASN A 12 18.50 -3.27 4.94
C ASN A 12 17.99 -2.19 5.90
N ASP A 13 18.90 -1.46 6.56
CA ASP A 13 18.54 -0.38 7.49
C ASP A 13 17.80 0.77 6.77
N LEU A 14 18.21 1.11 5.55
CA LEU A 14 17.54 2.13 4.75
C LEU A 14 16.17 1.66 4.26
N ALA A 15 16.04 0.39 3.87
CA ALA A 15 14.75 -0.20 3.51
C ALA A 15 13.79 -0.21 4.72
N GLY A 16 14.26 -0.67 5.88
CA GLY A 16 13.49 -0.67 7.13
C GLY A 16 13.08 0.73 7.56
N ARG A 17 13.98 1.73 7.44
CA ARG A 17 13.66 3.12 7.74
C ARG A 17 12.60 3.69 6.80
N ALA A 18 12.72 3.42 5.49
CA ALA A 18 11.73 3.87 4.52
C ALA A 18 10.36 3.23 4.76
N PHE A 19 10.33 1.94 5.08
CA PHE A 19 9.11 1.23 5.47
C PHE A 19 8.49 1.79 6.75
N GLY A 20 9.30 2.13 7.76
CA GLY A 20 8.85 2.79 8.98
C GLY A 20 8.25 4.17 8.73
N ILE A 21 8.86 4.98 7.85
CA ILE A 21 8.33 6.29 7.44
C ILE A 21 6.98 6.13 6.75
N LEU A 22 6.87 5.18 5.81
CA LEU A 22 5.60 4.86 5.15
C LEU A 22 4.53 4.48 6.17
N THR A 23 4.85 3.54 7.07
CA THR A 23 3.93 3.05 8.12
C THR A 23 3.42 4.19 9.00
N ASN A 24 4.33 5.04 9.48
CA ASN A 24 3.95 6.17 10.33
C ASN A 24 3.13 7.21 9.55
N GLY A 25 3.48 7.47 8.29
CA GLY A 25 2.74 8.37 7.42
C GLY A 25 1.31 7.90 7.17
N ILE A 26 1.10 6.61 6.89
CA ILE A 26 -0.24 6.04 6.69
C ILE A 26 -1.03 6.05 8.00
N LYS A 27 -0.43 5.74 9.15
CA LYS A 27 -1.12 5.81 10.46
C LYS A 27 -1.58 7.23 10.80
N ALA A 28 -0.81 8.24 10.42
CA ALA A 28 -1.12 9.64 10.72
C ALA A 28 -2.10 10.27 9.70
N CYS A 29 -2.13 9.76 8.46
CA CYS A 29 -2.98 10.29 7.40
C CYS A 29 -4.27 9.48 7.30
N THR A 30 -5.33 9.93 7.97
CA THR A 30 -6.64 9.25 7.96
C THR A 30 -7.49 9.64 6.75
N HIS A 31 -7.29 10.83 6.17
CA HIS A 31 -8.00 11.27 4.98
C HIS A 31 -7.10 12.12 4.07
N ALA A 32 -7.42 12.16 2.77
CA ALA A 32 -6.81 13.09 1.84
C ALA A 32 -7.74 13.46 0.69
N VAL A 33 -7.58 14.68 0.18
CA VAL A 33 -8.12 15.09 -1.12
C VAL A 33 -7.01 14.91 -2.16
N ARG A 34 -7.35 14.21 -3.25
CA ARG A 34 -6.47 13.98 -4.40
C ARG A 34 -7.10 14.55 -5.64
N LYS A 35 -6.32 15.36 -6.36
CA LYS A 35 -6.70 15.91 -7.65
C LYS A 35 -6.20 14.97 -8.74
N ASP A 36 -7.09 14.54 -9.62
CA ASP A 36 -6.71 13.73 -10.78
C ASP A 36 -6.09 14.59 -11.91
N ALA A 37 -5.66 13.94 -12.99
CA ALA A 37 -5.04 14.61 -14.14
C ALA A 37 -5.99 15.60 -14.85
N ASN A 38 -7.30 15.39 -14.73
CA ASN A 38 -8.33 16.27 -15.31
C ASN A 38 -8.71 17.42 -14.37
N GLY A 39 -8.13 17.45 -13.17
CA GLY A 39 -8.37 18.47 -12.17
C GLY A 39 -9.57 18.20 -11.26
N THR A 40 -10.16 17.01 -11.32
CA THR A 40 -11.27 16.61 -10.44
C THR A 40 -10.72 16.22 -9.08
N ASN A 41 -11.33 16.75 -8.02
CA ASN A 41 -11.02 16.36 -6.66
C ASN A 41 -11.75 15.07 -6.29
N SER A 42 -11.04 14.15 -5.67
CA SER A 42 -11.56 12.95 -5.03
C SER A 42 -11.14 12.95 -3.58
N GLN A 43 -12.09 12.67 -2.67
CA GLN A 43 -11.79 12.53 -1.25
C GLN A 43 -11.60 11.05 -0.93
N TRP A 44 -10.63 10.77 -0.08
CA TRP A 44 -10.24 9.41 0.28
C TRP A 44 -10.10 9.29 1.79
N SER A 45 -10.59 8.17 2.30
CA SER A 45 -10.41 7.74 3.68
C SER A 45 -9.42 6.56 3.74
N TYR A 46 -8.53 6.56 4.72
CA TYR A 46 -7.50 5.55 4.89
C TYR A 46 -7.70 4.76 6.19
N GLU A 47 -7.69 3.44 6.06
CA GLU A 47 -7.91 2.51 7.18
C GLU A 47 -6.75 1.51 7.24
N VAL A 48 -6.06 1.44 8.37
CA VAL A 48 -4.99 0.46 8.60
C VAL A 48 -5.60 -0.82 9.16
N ASP A 49 -5.46 -1.92 8.42
CA ASP A 49 -5.92 -3.24 8.87
C ASP A 49 -4.85 -3.94 9.74
N SER A 50 -3.57 -3.81 9.34
CA SER A 50 -2.45 -4.39 10.09
C SER A 50 -1.17 -3.61 9.87
N ALA A 51 -0.33 -3.53 10.91
CA ALA A 51 1.00 -2.93 10.84
C ALA A 51 1.94 -3.65 11.81
N THR A 52 2.83 -4.49 11.28
CA THR A 52 3.92 -5.15 12.00
C THR A 52 5.24 -4.42 11.73
N SER A 53 6.36 -5.00 12.17
CA SER A 53 7.70 -4.48 11.86
C SER A 53 8.06 -4.53 10.38
N ASP A 54 7.40 -5.41 9.62
CA ASP A 54 7.79 -5.78 8.26
C ASP A 54 6.63 -5.82 7.25
N VAL A 55 5.38 -5.74 7.72
CA VAL A 55 4.17 -5.78 6.90
C VAL A 55 3.23 -4.65 7.28
N LEU A 56 2.66 -3.99 6.28
CA LEU A 56 1.64 -2.96 6.42
C LEU A 56 0.50 -3.25 5.43
N ALA A 57 -0.70 -3.48 5.95
CA ALA A 57 -1.91 -3.60 5.13
C ALA A 57 -2.90 -2.48 5.48
N TRP A 58 -3.43 -1.83 4.46
CA TRP A 58 -4.37 -0.73 4.61
C TRP A 58 -5.25 -0.56 3.38
N LYS A 59 -6.38 0.12 3.55
CA LYS A 59 -7.29 0.51 2.48
C LYS A 59 -7.25 2.01 2.25
N ALA A 60 -7.47 2.39 0.99
CA ALA A 60 -7.86 3.74 0.61
C ALA A 60 -9.25 3.64 -0.03
N ILE A 61 -10.25 4.23 0.63
CA ILE A 61 -11.65 4.18 0.22
C ILE A 61 -12.00 5.51 -0.41
N GLN A 62 -12.55 5.51 -1.62
CA GLN A 62 -12.96 6.75 -2.29
C GLN A 62 -14.36 7.16 -1.81
N ASP A 63 -14.46 8.34 -1.22
CA ASP A 63 -15.74 8.88 -0.77
C ASP A 63 -16.62 9.19 -2.00
N GLY A 64 -17.85 8.66 -2.01
CA GLY A 64 -18.76 8.77 -3.15
C GLY A 64 -18.32 8.01 -4.40
N GLY A 65 -17.35 7.09 -4.30
CA GLY A 65 -16.83 6.31 -5.42
C GLY A 65 -17.53 4.96 -5.64
N ASP A 66 -18.79 4.78 -5.25
CA ASP A 66 -19.55 3.53 -5.42
C ASP A 66 -18.85 2.27 -4.89
N GLY A 67 -18.24 2.39 -3.70
CA GLY A 67 -17.51 1.30 -3.05
C GLY A 67 -16.10 1.08 -3.58
N TRP A 68 -15.62 1.94 -4.49
CA TRP A 68 -14.26 1.88 -5.00
C TRP A 68 -13.22 2.01 -3.89
N THR A 69 -12.49 0.91 -3.66
CA THR A 69 -11.51 0.79 -2.60
C THR A 69 -10.21 0.23 -3.16
N CYS A 70 -9.10 0.88 -2.82
CA CYS A 70 -7.75 0.39 -3.10
C CYS A 70 -7.16 -0.29 -1.87
N TYR A 71 -7.12 -1.61 -1.90
CA TYR A 71 -6.47 -2.48 -0.93
C TYR A 71 -4.97 -2.48 -1.18
N ARG A 72 -4.18 -2.20 -0.14
CA ARG A 72 -2.74 -2.01 -0.23
C ARG A 72 -2.05 -2.92 0.76
N HIS A 73 -0.95 -3.50 0.32
CA HIS A 73 -0.09 -4.31 1.15
C HIS A 73 1.35 -3.96 0.81
N ALA A 74 2.10 -3.45 1.79
CA ALA A 74 3.53 -3.22 1.70
C ALA A 74 4.29 -4.15 2.65
N GLN A 75 5.48 -4.58 2.24
CA GLN A 75 6.38 -5.34 3.09
C GLN A 75 7.84 -5.02 2.82
N VAL A 76 8.70 -5.18 3.82
CA VAL A 76 10.15 -5.08 3.67
C VAL A 76 10.79 -6.47 3.64
N LYS A 77 11.73 -6.69 2.71
CA LYS A 77 12.47 -7.95 2.56
C LYS A 77 13.90 -7.65 2.12
N GLY A 78 14.86 -7.85 3.03
CA GLY A 78 16.26 -7.46 2.80
C GLY A 78 16.39 -5.97 2.48
N VAL A 79 17.00 -5.65 1.33
CA VAL A 79 17.17 -4.27 0.85
C VAL A 79 15.95 -3.72 0.10
N ALA A 80 14.85 -4.48 0.00
CA ALA A 80 13.69 -4.12 -0.80
C ALA A 80 12.48 -3.74 0.05
N VAL A 81 11.74 -2.72 -0.37
CA VAL A 81 10.35 -2.47 0.04
C VAL A 81 9.44 -2.76 -1.15
N LEU A 82 8.45 -3.60 -0.93
CA LEU A 82 7.52 -4.07 -1.94
C LEU A 82 6.13 -3.58 -1.61
N GLN A 83 5.38 -3.17 -2.61
CA GLN A 83 3.97 -2.80 -2.46
C GLN A 83 3.13 -3.46 -3.55
N ALA A 84 2.02 -4.07 -3.16
CA ALA A 84 0.94 -4.48 -4.05
C ALA A 84 -0.31 -3.65 -3.74
N VAL A 85 -1.02 -3.27 -4.79
CA VAL A 85 -2.29 -2.53 -4.70
C VAL A 85 -3.30 -3.18 -5.62
N VAL A 86 -4.51 -3.43 -5.11
CA VAL A 86 -5.67 -3.82 -5.91
C VAL A 86 -6.80 -2.85 -5.62
N CYS A 87 -7.31 -2.20 -6.66
CA CYS A 87 -8.47 -1.32 -6.56
C CYS A 87 -9.67 -1.93 -7.29
N GLU A 88 -10.79 -2.06 -6.58
CA GLU A 88 -12.06 -2.54 -7.13
C GLU A 88 -13.25 -2.03 -6.31
N ALA A 89 -14.45 -2.14 -6.87
CA ALA A 89 -15.70 -2.06 -6.13
C ALA A 89 -16.03 -3.47 -5.61
N GLY A 90 -15.54 -3.80 -4.42
CA GLY A 90 -15.57 -5.15 -3.87
C GLY A 90 -14.59 -5.33 -2.70
N ASP A 91 -14.30 -6.59 -2.35
CA ASP A 91 -13.32 -6.95 -1.32
C ASP A 91 -12.10 -7.66 -1.93
N ALA A 92 -11.03 -6.89 -2.15
CA ALA A 92 -9.77 -7.40 -2.65
C ALA A 92 -8.76 -7.76 -1.55
N THR A 93 -9.16 -7.85 -0.28
CA THR A 93 -8.23 -8.07 0.85
C THR A 93 -7.40 -9.35 0.64
N SER A 94 -8.07 -10.47 0.37
CA SER A 94 -7.39 -11.76 0.14
C SER A 94 -6.53 -11.75 -1.13
N ALA A 95 -7.04 -11.15 -2.21
CA ALA A 95 -6.33 -11.06 -3.48
C ALA A 95 -5.04 -10.24 -3.35
N THR A 96 -5.11 -9.08 -2.70
CA THR A 96 -3.96 -8.19 -2.46
C THR A 96 -2.89 -8.88 -1.63
N ALA A 97 -3.28 -9.60 -0.56
CA ALA A 97 -2.33 -10.36 0.24
C ALA A 97 -1.62 -11.47 -0.56
N LYS A 98 -2.36 -12.23 -1.37
CA LYS A 98 -1.78 -13.28 -2.23
C LYS A 98 -0.84 -12.70 -3.29
N ILE A 99 -1.18 -11.56 -3.88
CA ILE A 99 -0.34 -10.87 -4.86
C ILE A 99 0.94 -10.37 -4.20
N ALA A 100 0.85 -9.75 -3.01
CA ALA A 100 2.01 -9.28 -2.26
C ALA A 100 2.97 -10.42 -1.89
N ALA A 101 2.44 -11.54 -1.37
CA ALA A 101 3.23 -12.71 -1.03
C ALA A 101 3.99 -13.28 -2.25
N ARG A 102 3.27 -13.53 -3.34
CA ARG A 102 3.89 -13.99 -4.60
C ARG A 102 4.93 -13.03 -5.14
N PHE A 103 4.71 -11.73 -4.98
CA PHE A 103 5.67 -10.73 -5.42
C PHE A 103 6.95 -10.74 -4.57
N ALA A 104 6.83 -10.86 -3.24
CA ALA A 104 7.99 -11.05 -2.36
C ALA A 104 8.77 -12.34 -2.64
N ASP A 105 8.10 -13.43 -3.00
CA ASP A 105 8.78 -14.69 -3.34
C ASP A 105 9.70 -14.54 -4.56
N LYS A 106 9.44 -13.56 -5.44
CA LYS A 106 10.29 -13.26 -6.60
C LYS A 106 11.49 -12.38 -6.27
N VAL A 107 11.49 -11.73 -5.12
CA VAL A 107 12.61 -10.90 -4.66
C VAL A 107 13.55 -11.74 -3.81
N LYS A 108 14.80 -11.82 -4.26
CA LYS A 108 15.88 -12.41 -3.47
C LYS A 108 16.21 -11.44 -2.33
N GLY A 109 16.11 -11.95 -1.10
CA GLY A 109 16.52 -11.24 0.12
C GLY A 109 17.99 -11.48 0.40
#